data_AF-A0A7W4P904-F1
#
_entry.id   AF-A0A7W4P904-F1
#
_cell.length_a   1.000
_cell.length_b   1.000
_cell.length_c   1.000
_cell.angle_alpha   90.00
_cell.angle_beta   90.00
_cell.angle_gamma   90.00
#
_symmetry.space_group_name_H-M   'P 1'
#
loop_
_entity.id
_entity.type
_entity.pdbx_description
1 polymer ?
#
loop_
_entity_poly.entity_id
_entity_poly.type
_entity_poly.pdbx_seq_one_letter_code
_entity_poly.pdbx_strand_id
1 'polypeptide(L)'
;MIMQKWGKQKRDYANILAVWPVYEPASGKWYLHEFYEDNDLPTKWRPRQIAGLAGNPRADVYPTREEAFLARDNLNEQYHRTLALRNVPEA
;
A
#
# COMPACT_ATOMS: atom_id res chain seq x y z
N MET A 1 3.39 0.46 -26.01
CA MET A 1 3.53 0.70 -24.56
C MET A 1 2.20 0.34 -23.90
N ILE A 2 2.11 -0.84 -23.27
CA ILE A 2 0.84 -1.30 -22.69
C ILE A 2 0.63 -0.55 -21.38
N MET A 3 -0.28 0.43 -21.38
CA MET A 3 -0.77 1.10 -20.17
C MET A 3 -1.49 0.06 -19.30
N GLN A 4 -0.81 -0.41 -18.26
CA GLN A 4 -1.41 -1.38 -17.34
C GLN A 4 -2.42 -0.67 -16.44
N LYS A 5 -3.69 -1.08 -16.53
CA LYS A 5 -4.78 -0.58 -15.70
C LYS A 5 -4.70 -1.18 -14.29
N TRP A 6 -5.01 -0.39 -13.28
CA TRP A 6 -5.22 -0.84 -11.90
C TRP A 6 -6.25 -1.99 -11.85
N GLY A 7 -6.03 -2.98 -10.99
CA GLY A 7 -6.87 -4.17 -10.82
C GLY A 7 -6.52 -5.35 -11.74
N LYS A 8 -5.51 -5.20 -12.61
CA LYS A 8 -5.02 -6.27 -13.51
C LYS A 8 -3.66 -6.82 -13.12
N GLN A 9 -3.03 -6.31 -12.07
CA GLN A 9 -1.73 -6.78 -11.62
C GLN A 9 -1.90 -7.75 -10.45
N LYS A 10 -1.10 -8.83 -10.42
CA LYS A 10 -1.01 -9.74 -9.26
C LYS A 10 -0.79 -8.97 -7.95
N ARG A 11 -0.04 -7.86 -8.06
CA ARG A 11 0.22 -6.91 -6.97
C ARG A 11 -1.04 -6.36 -6.30
N ASP A 12 -2.11 -6.11 -7.06
CA ASP A 12 -3.33 -5.47 -6.55
C ASP A 12 -4.12 -6.39 -5.59
N TYR A 13 -3.79 -7.69 -5.60
CA TYR A 13 -4.41 -8.73 -4.78
C TYR A 13 -3.49 -9.22 -3.66
N ALA A 14 -2.32 -8.60 -3.46
CA ALA A 14 -1.42 -8.97 -2.38
C ALA A 14 -2.03 -8.62 -1.01
N ASN A 15 -1.84 -9.49 -0.02
CA ASN A 15 -2.22 -9.17 1.35
C ASN A 15 -1.25 -8.14 1.91
N ILE A 16 -1.77 -6.97 2.25
CA ILE A 16 -0.99 -5.90 2.86
C ILE A 16 -1.05 -6.06 4.38
N LEU A 17 0.12 -6.14 4.99
CA LEU A 17 0.29 -6.34 6.43
C LEU A 17 0.45 -5.01 7.17
N ALA A 18 1.16 -4.06 6.56
CA ALA A 18 1.37 -2.74 7.11
C ALA A 18 1.79 -1.75 6.02
N VAL A 19 1.72 -0.46 6.34
CA VAL A 19 2.31 0.63 5.57
C VAL A 19 3.24 1.47 6.43
N TRP A 20 4.23 2.10 5.79
CA TRP A 20 5.17 3.00 6.44
C TRP A 20 5.56 4.17 5.53
N PRO A 21 5.57 5.41 6.04
CA PRO A 21 6.06 6.58 5.31
C PRO A 21 7.59 6.59 5.15
N VAL A 22 8.06 6.88 3.95
CA VAL A 22 9.47 7.05 3.60
C VAL A 22 9.66 8.45 3.01
N TYR A 23 10.56 9.23 3.58
CA TYR A 23 10.91 10.55 3.05
C TYR A 23 11.90 10.42 1.88
N GLU A 24 11.61 11.09 0.78
CA GLU A 24 12.52 11.20 -0.37
C GLU A 24 13.11 12.62 -0.43
N PRO A 25 14.39 12.81 -0.04
CA PRO A 25 15.00 14.14 0.01
C PRO A 25 15.03 14.85 -1.35
N ALA A 26 15.18 14.10 -2.44
CA ALA A 26 15.30 14.67 -3.79
C ALA A 26 14.01 15.38 -4.26
N SER A 27 12.84 14.89 -3.86
CA SER A 27 11.55 15.50 -4.19
C SER A 27 10.94 16.30 -3.04
N GLY A 28 11.48 16.14 -1.82
CA GLY A 28 10.94 16.73 -0.61
C GLY A 28 9.59 16.12 -0.19
N LYS A 29 9.23 14.95 -0.73
CA LYS A 29 7.92 14.31 -0.51
C LYS A 29 8.04 13.05 0.34
N TRP A 30 6.89 12.63 0.88
CA TRP A 30 6.75 11.39 1.63
C TRP A 30 5.99 10.37 0.78
N TYR A 31 6.55 9.18 0.64
CA TYR A 31 5.95 8.06 -0.08
C TYR A 31 5.48 7.02 0.93
N LEU A 32 4.32 6.42 0.73
CA LEU A 32 3.98 5.23 1.48
C LEU A 32 4.63 4.00 0.84
N HIS A 33 5.24 3.18 1.68
CA HIS A 33 5.67 1.84 1.33
C HIS A 33 4.71 0.86 2.01
N GLU A 34 4.46 -0.27 1.37
CA GLU A 34 3.63 -1.34 1.91
C GLU A 34 4.44 -2.60 2.14
N PHE A 35 4.21 -3.23 3.28
CA PHE A 35 4.69 -4.54 3.65
C PHE A 35 3.64 -5.56 3.26
N TYR A 36 4.01 -6.54 2.44
CA TYR A 36 3.04 -7.45 1.83
C TYR A 36 3.48 -8.91 1.90
N GLU A 37 2.50 -9.81 1.92
CA GLU A 37 2.69 -11.25 1.69
C GLU A 37 2.61 -11.55 0.19
N ASP A 38 3.48 -12.43 -0.30
CA ASP A 38 3.46 -12.97 -1.66
C ASP A 38 3.62 -14.48 -1.61
N ASN A 39 2.50 -15.20 -1.54
CA ASN A 39 2.36 -16.66 -1.63
C ASN A 39 3.68 -17.44 -1.50
N ASP A 40 4.03 -17.79 -0.26
CA ASP A 40 5.20 -18.58 0.17
C ASP A 40 6.58 -17.90 0.06
N LEU A 41 6.66 -16.67 -0.44
CA LEU A 41 7.88 -15.87 -0.39
C LEU A 41 7.96 -15.05 0.91
N PRO A 42 9.18 -14.75 1.39
CA PRO A 42 9.37 -13.83 2.49
C PRO A 42 8.68 -12.50 2.22
N THR A 43 8.03 -11.96 3.24
CA THR A 43 7.38 -10.65 3.23
C THR A 43 8.40 -9.55 2.96
N LYS A 44 8.04 -8.57 2.12
CA LYS A 44 8.93 -7.49 1.70
C LYS A 44 8.23 -6.14 1.74
N TRP A 45 9.02 -5.09 1.84
CA TRP A 45 8.56 -3.72 1.63
C TRP A 45 8.67 -3.33 0.16
N ARG A 46 7.69 -2.59 -0.35
CA ARG A 46 7.75 -1.98 -1.69
C ARG A 46 7.05 -0.62 -1.71
N PRO A 47 7.37 0.28 -2.65
CA PRO A 47 6.63 1.55 -2.80
C PRO A 47 5.17 1.27 -3.09
N ARG A 48 4.25 1.82 -2.31
CA ARG A 48 2.80 1.66 -2.47
C ARG A 48 2.31 2.36 -3.72
N GLN A 49 1.38 1.71 -4.41
CA GLN A 49 0.69 2.28 -5.56
C GLN A 49 -0.81 2.33 -5.26
N ILE A 50 -1.47 3.33 -5.84
CA ILE A 50 -2.92 3.53 -5.75
C ILE A 50 -3.47 3.86 -7.14
N ALA A 51 -4.79 3.72 -7.30
CA ALA A 51 -5.45 4.12 -8.52
C ALA A 51 -5.34 5.65 -8.72
N GLY A 52 -4.81 6.05 -9.88
CA GLY A 52 -4.88 7.43 -10.37
C GLY A 52 -6.23 7.76 -11.01
N LEU A 53 -6.43 9.03 -11.35
CA LEU A 53 -7.71 9.55 -11.88
C LEU A 53 -8.19 8.81 -13.15
N ALA A 54 -7.28 8.35 -14.00
CA ALA A 54 -7.61 7.60 -15.21
C ALA A 54 -7.51 6.07 -15.02
N GLY A 55 -7.46 5.59 -13.76
CA GLY A 55 -7.23 4.18 -13.43
C GLY A 55 -5.80 3.69 -13.70
N ASN A 56 -4.87 4.60 -14.00
CA ASN A 56 -3.44 4.30 -14.09
C ASN A 56 -2.85 4.21 -12.68
N PRO A 57 -1.95 3.25 -12.40
CA PRO A 57 -1.23 3.20 -11.14
C PRO A 57 -0.43 4.50 -10.93
N ARG A 58 -0.47 5.04 -9.72
CA ARG A 58 0.39 6.14 -9.28
C ARG A 58 0.98 5.84 -7.91
N ALA A 59 2.10 6.47 -7.59
CA ALA A 59 2.66 6.40 -6.25
C ALA A 59 1.71 7.05 -5.23
N ASP A 60 1.70 6.49 -4.03
CA ASP A 60 0.98 7.05 -2.89
C ASP A 60 1.89 8.03 -2.15
N VAL A 61 1.65 9.33 -2.35
CA VAL A 61 2.60 10.41 -2.04
C VAL A 61 1.91 11.55 -1.31
N TYR A 62 2.60 12.08 -0.31
CA TYR A 62 2.13 13.17 0.56
C TYR A 62 3.17 14.30 0.62
N PRO A 63 2.73 15.57 0.67
CA PRO A 63 3.61 16.73 0.75
C PRO A 63 4.22 16.93 2.14
N THR A 64 3.54 16.50 3.21
CA THR A 64 3.97 16.72 4.59
C THR A 64 4.14 15.41 5.34
N ARG A 65 4.95 15.45 6.42
CA ARG A 65 5.14 14.30 7.31
C ARG A 65 3.83 13.94 8.00
N GLU A 66 3.11 14.96 8.45
CA GLU A 66 1.87 14.82 9.21
C GLU A 66 0.80 14.11 8.38
N GLU A 67 0.62 14.51 7.12
CA GLU A 67 -0.31 13.84 6.20
C GLU A 67 0.09 12.39 5.94
N ALA A 68 1.38 12.10 5.74
CA ALA A 68 1.85 10.75 5.49
C ALA A 68 1.65 9.82 6.70
N PHE A 69 1.90 10.32 7.91
CA PHE A 69 1.71 9.57 9.15
C PHE A 69 0.23 9.38 9.49
N LEU A 70 -0.63 10.37 9.23
CA LEU A 70 -2.07 10.21 9.37
C LEU A 70 -2.61 9.14 8.40
N ALA A 71 -2.17 9.17 7.15
CA ALA A 71 -2.54 8.16 6.16
C ALA A 71 -2.05 6.76 6.57
N ARG A 72 -0.82 6.65 7.08
CA ARG A 72 -0.29 5.41 7.65
C ARG A 72 -1.21 4.85 8.73
N ASP A 73 -1.63 5.67 9.68
CA ASP A 73 -2.45 5.22 10.82
C ASP A 73 -3.81 4.70 10.36
N ASN A 74 -4.49 5.45 9.49
CA ASN A 74 -5.77 5.04 8.92
C ASN A 74 -5.66 3.72 8.13
N LEU A 75 -4.62 3.60 7.30
CA LEU A 75 -4.40 2.40 6.49
C LEU A 75 -4.03 1.18 7.34
N ASN A 76 -3.15 1.34 8.32
CA ASN A 76 -2.77 0.24 9.22
C ASN A 76 -3.96 -0.23 10.07
N GLU A 77 -4.81 0.68 10.53
CA GLU A 77 -6.05 0.32 11.20
C GLU A 77 -6.98 -0.47 10.26
N GLN A 78 -7.16 -0.01 9.03
CA GLN A 78 -7.95 -0.72 8.03
C GLN A 78 -7.40 -2.13 7.76
N TYR A 79 -6.10 -2.26 7.53
CA TYR A 79 -5.45 -3.55 7.26
C TYR A 79 -5.54 -4.49 8.45
N HIS A 80 -5.34 -3.98 9.67
CA HIS A 80 -5.53 -4.76 10.89
C HIS A 80 -6.95 -5.33 10.97
N ARG A 81 -7.98 -4.52 10.70
CA ARG A 81 -9.38 -4.99 10.67
C ARG A 81 -9.60 -6.06 9.58
N THR A 82 -9.08 -5.85 8.37
CA THR A 82 -9.19 -6.81 7.27
C THR A 82 -8.51 -8.14 7.59
N LEU A 83 -7.31 -8.11 8.18
CA LEU A 83 -6.57 -9.31 8.57
C LEU A 83 -7.24 -10.05 9.73
N ALA A 84 -7.81 -9.33 10.69
CA ALA A 84 -8.57 -9.93 11.79
C ALA A 84 -9.78 -10.73 11.27
N LEU A 85 -10.48 -10.21 10.25
CA LEU A 85 -11.61 -10.91 9.61
C LEU A 85 -11.17 -12.18 8.86
N ARG A 86 -9.94 -12.21 8.32
CA ARG A 86 -9.38 -13.41 7.66
C ARG A 86 -9.14 -14.57 8.64
N ASN A 87 -8.85 -14.26 9.90
CA ASN A 87 -8.49 -15.24 10.92
C ASN A 87 -9.70 -15.74 11.73
N VAL A 88 -10.93 -15.39 11.34
CA VAL A 88 -12.13 -15.96 11.94
C VAL A 88 -12.38 -17.33 11.29
N PRO A 89 -12.41 -18.44 12.03
CA PRO A 89 -12.78 -19.74 11.49
C PRO A 89 -14.21 -19.67 10.92
N GLU A 90 -14.46 -20.29 9.76
CA GLU A 90 -15.83 -20.56 9.32
C GLU A 90 -16.55 -21.36 10.43
N ALA A 91 -17.72 -20.87 10.85
CA ALA A 91 -18.55 -21.49 11.88
C ALA A 91 -19.35 -22.69 11.34
#